data_AF-A0A9X9G5B8-F1
#
_entry.id   AF-A0A9X9G5B8-F1
#
_cell.length_a   1.000
_cell.length_b   1.000
_cell.length_c   1.000
_cell.angle_alpha   90.00
_cell.angle_beta   90.00
_cell.angle_gamma   90.00
#
_symmetry.space_group_name_H-M   'P 1'
#
loop_
_entity.id
_entity.type
_entity.pdbx_description
1 polymer ?
#
loop_
_entity_poly.entity_id
_entity_poly.type
_entity_poly.pdbx_seq_one_letter_code
_entity_poly.pdbx_strand_id
1 'polypeptide(L)'
;MRWQYDYLNDTPYLYPSKELRSMYKESRGKGEVNSILKHMERHEVSNNKEYRGYYSLSNDIMEDLYGEEEEILEWDEMVNQYQPILTSKGLQLKRKRDSI
;
A
#
# COMPACT_ATOMS: atom_id res chain seq x y z
N MET A 1 10.41 -9.61 15.69
CA MET A 1 8.95 -9.44 15.60
C MET A 1 8.36 -9.82 16.96
N ARG A 2 7.27 -9.20 17.42
CA ARG A 2 6.63 -9.61 18.69
C ARG A 2 5.79 -10.86 18.48
N TRP A 3 5.76 -11.74 19.48
CA TRP A 3 5.12 -13.06 19.42
C TRP A 3 3.65 -13.03 18.96
N GLN A 4 2.91 -11.98 19.31
CA GLN A 4 1.50 -11.82 18.92
C GLN A 4 1.31 -11.72 17.39
N TYR A 5 2.29 -11.18 16.65
CA TYR A 5 2.23 -11.10 15.20
C TYR A 5 2.71 -12.39 14.54
N ASP A 6 3.67 -13.09 15.15
CA ASP A 6 4.08 -14.41 14.67
C ASP A 6 2.92 -15.40 14.82
N TYR A 7 2.19 -15.34 15.94
CA TYR A 7 1.04 -16.18 16.23
C TYR A 7 -0.12 -16.03 15.24
N LEU A 8 -0.26 -14.88 14.58
CA LEU A 8 -1.25 -14.69 13.51
C LEU A 8 -1.06 -15.69 12.35
N ASN A 9 0.18 -16.12 12.09
CA ASN A 9 0.49 -17.08 11.03
C ASN A 9 0.03 -18.51 11.36
N ASP A 10 -0.04 -18.85 12.64
CA ASP A 10 -0.44 -20.18 13.12
C ASP A 10 -1.90 -20.25 13.54
N THR A 11 -2.55 -19.09 13.76
CA THR A 11 -3.94 -19.04 14.17
C THR A 11 -4.85 -19.64 13.08
N PRO A 12 -5.74 -20.59 13.42
CA PRO A 12 -6.59 -21.28 12.44
C PRO A 12 -7.91 -20.54 12.15
N TYR A 13 -8.24 -19.51 12.92
CA TYR A 13 -9.43 -18.69 12.77
C TYR A 13 -9.09 -17.24 12.44
N LEU A 14 -10.03 -16.56 11.78
CA LEU A 14 -9.90 -15.16 11.44
C LEU A 14 -10.14 -14.27 12.67
N TYR A 15 -9.16 -13.45 13.03
CA TYR A 15 -9.34 -12.40 14.02
C TYR A 15 -10.29 -11.31 13.51
N PRO A 16 -11.17 -10.74 14.37
CA PRO A 16 -12.05 -9.64 13.98
C PRO A 16 -11.27 -8.44 13.42
N SER A 17 -11.81 -7.80 12.38
CA SER A 17 -11.15 -6.65 11.74
C SER A 17 -10.80 -5.49 12.69
N LYS A 18 -11.57 -5.32 13.77
CA LYS A 18 -11.29 -4.31 14.81
C LYS A 18 -10.03 -4.65 15.62
N GLU A 19 -9.81 -5.91 15.91
CA GLU A 19 -8.64 -6.38 16.65
C GLU A 19 -7.39 -6.28 15.79
N LEU A 20 -7.46 -6.75 14.53
CA LEU A 20 -6.37 -6.57 13.56
C LEU A 20 -6.02 -5.10 13.34
N ARG A 21 -7.01 -4.20 13.35
CA ARG A 21 -6.78 -2.75 13.26
C ARG A 21 -6.08 -2.18 14.50
N SER A 22 -6.34 -2.71 15.70
CA SER A 22 -5.59 -2.34 16.90
C SER A 22 -4.14 -2.79 16.78
N MET A 23 -3.92 -4.05 16.37
CA MET A 23 -2.58 -4.59 16.15
C MET A 23 -1.80 -3.81 15.09
N TYR A 24 -2.47 -3.37 14.02
CA TYR A 24 -1.86 -2.56 12.96
C TYR A 24 -1.39 -1.20 13.52
N LYS A 25 -2.24 -0.49 14.29
CA LYS A 25 -1.86 0.79 14.93
C LYS A 25 -0.71 0.65 15.92
N GLU A 26 -0.57 -0.51 16.55
CA GLU A 26 0.50 -0.79 17.51
C GLU A 26 1.76 -1.36 16.86
N SER A 27 1.73 -1.64 15.55
CA SER A 27 2.84 -2.21 14.82
C SER A 27 4.02 -1.24 14.75
N ARG A 28 5.25 -1.77 14.79
CA ARG A 28 6.49 -0.97 14.83
C ARG A 28 7.36 -1.12 13.58
N GLY A 29 6.85 -1.79 12.55
CA GLY A 29 7.56 -1.94 11.29
C GLY A 29 6.89 -2.89 10.30
N LYS A 30 7.41 -2.88 9.07
CA LYS A 30 6.84 -3.60 7.92
C LYS A 30 6.61 -5.08 8.16
N GLY A 31 7.46 -5.74 8.96
CA GLY A 31 7.29 -7.15 9.28
C GLY A 31 6.00 -7.46 10.05
N GLU A 32 5.67 -6.66 11.06
CA GLU A 32 4.44 -6.84 11.86
C GLU A 32 3.19 -6.50 11.06
N VAL A 33 3.26 -5.45 10.24
CA VAL A 33 2.21 -5.08 9.28
C VAL A 33 1.97 -6.21 8.27
N ASN A 34 3.04 -6.81 7.74
CA ASN A 34 2.94 -7.91 6.79
C ASN A 34 2.32 -9.17 7.40
N SER A 35 2.57 -9.47 8.67
CA SER A 35 1.91 -10.59 9.35
C SER A 35 0.40 -10.40 9.48
N ILE A 36 -0.07 -9.15 9.67
CA ILE A 36 -1.51 -8.84 9.66
C ILE A 36 -2.09 -9.04 8.26
N LEU A 37 -1.42 -8.54 7.22
CA LEU A 37 -1.86 -8.71 5.84
C LEU A 37 -1.97 -10.20 5.46
N LYS A 38 -0.92 -10.98 5.73
CA LYS A 38 -0.90 -12.43 5.46
C LYS A 38 -1.98 -13.19 6.20
N HIS A 39 -2.30 -12.80 7.43
CA HIS A 39 -3.42 -13.39 8.17
C HIS A 39 -4.75 -13.14 7.44
N MET A 40 -4.99 -11.92 6.96
CA MET A 40 -6.19 -11.58 6.19
C MET A 40 -6.23 -12.27 4.81
N GLU A 41 -5.09 -12.45 4.16
CA GLU A 41 -4.96 -13.17 2.89
C GLU A 41 -5.25 -14.67 3.04
N ARG A 42 -4.70 -15.31 4.07
CA ARG A 42 -4.96 -16.74 4.38
C ARG A 42 -6.44 -17.04 4.63
N HIS A 43 -7.18 -16.05 5.12
CA HIS A 43 -8.61 -16.14 5.37
C HIS A 43 -9.46 -15.55 4.22
N GLU A 44 -8.85 -15.18 3.10
CA GLU A 44 -9.52 -14.71 1.88
C GLU A 44 -10.39 -13.45 2.09
N VAL A 45 -10.08 -12.64 3.11
CA VAL A 45 -10.79 -11.39 3.43
C VAL A 45 -10.00 -10.13 3.03
N SER A 46 -8.72 -10.29 2.67
CA SER A 46 -7.90 -9.19 2.17
C SER A 46 -8.46 -8.61 0.86
N ASN A 47 -8.53 -7.28 0.77
CA ASN A 47 -9.01 -6.53 -0.41
C ASN A 47 -10.40 -6.96 -0.95
N ASN A 48 -11.23 -7.60 -0.13
CA ASN A 48 -12.58 -8.02 -0.53
C ASN A 48 -13.64 -7.03 0.00
N LYS A 49 -14.35 -6.36 -0.90
CA LYS A 49 -15.36 -5.33 -0.60
C LYS A 49 -16.57 -5.84 0.20
N GLU A 50 -16.87 -7.14 0.14
CA GLU A 50 -17.93 -7.75 0.95
C GLU A 50 -17.60 -7.65 2.46
N TYR A 51 -16.31 -7.64 2.78
CA TYR A 51 -15.76 -7.59 4.13
C TYR A 51 -15.25 -6.18 4.47
N ARG A 52 -16.16 -5.19 4.49
CA ARG A 52 -15.84 -3.74 4.61
C ARG A 52 -14.76 -3.37 5.62
N GLY A 53 -14.77 -3.98 6.81
CA GLY A 53 -13.76 -3.70 7.85
C GLY A 53 -12.36 -4.16 7.49
N TYR A 54 -12.25 -5.34 6.88
CA TYR A 54 -11.01 -5.91 6.37
C TYR A 54 -10.55 -5.21 5.09
N TYR A 55 -11.48 -4.87 4.19
CA TYR A 55 -11.21 -4.10 2.97
C TYR A 55 -10.51 -2.76 3.29
N SER A 56 -11.09 -1.97 4.20
CA SER A 56 -10.49 -0.70 4.61
C SER A 56 -9.12 -0.91 5.25
N LEU A 57 -8.94 -1.94 6.08
CA LEU A 57 -7.65 -2.24 6.69
C LEU A 57 -6.61 -2.66 5.65
N SER A 58 -7.02 -3.42 4.63
CA SER A 58 -6.13 -3.84 3.54
C SER A 58 -5.60 -2.63 2.78
N ASN A 59 -6.47 -1.66 2.47
CA ASN A 59 -6.05 -0.45 1.77
C ASN A 59 -5.06 0.38 2.59
N ASP A 60 -5.36 0.60 3.88
CA ASP A 60 -4.45 1.33 4.79
C ASP A 60 -3.07 0.65 4.85
N ILE A 61 -3.05 -0.69 4.96
CA ILE A 61 -1.81 -1.47 4.99
C ILE A 61 -1.06 -1.40 3.66
N MET A 62 -1.76 -1.46 2.52
CA MET A 62 -1.13 -1.39 1.19
C MET A 62 -0.53 0.00 0.94
N GLU A 63 -1.19 1.06 1.38
CA GLU A 63 -0.66 2.42 1.33
C GLU A 63 0.60 2.58 2.20
N ASP A 64 0.62 2.03 3.41
CA ASP A 64 1.82 2.08 4.27
C ASP A 64 2.99 1.23 3.74
N LEU A 65 2.70 0.09 3.12
CA LEU A 65 3.75 -0.81 2.62
C LEU A 65 4.31 -0.37 1.27
N TYR A 66 3.44 0.12 0.38
CA TYR A 66 3.69 0.33 -1.05
C TYR A 66 3.25 1.70 -1.59
N GLY A 67 2.60 2.55 -0.79
CA GLY A 67 2.11 3.89 -1.20
C GLY A 67 3.21 4.93 -1.43
N GLU A 68 4.46 4.59 -1.10
CA GLU A 68 5.67 5.30 -1.49
C GLU A 68 6.48 4.51 -2.54
N GLU A 69 5.84 3.90 -3.54
CA GLU A 69 6.56 3.73 -4.80
C GLU A 69 6.71 5.11 -5.44
N GLU A 70 7.77 5.83 -5.06
CA GLU A 70 8.35 6.82 -5.96
C GLU A 70 8.70 6.06 -7.24
N GLU A 71 7.86 6.19 -8.27
CA GLU A 71 8.20 5.76 -9.61
C GLU A 71 9.35 6.68 -10.06
N ILE A 72 10.58 6.23 -9.83
CA ILE A 72 11.77 6.87 -10.39
C ILE A 72 11.70 6.62 -11.89
N LEU A 73 11.10 7.58 -12.59
CA LEU A 73 11.20 7.62 -14.04
C LEU A 73 12.67 7.86 -14.38
N GLU A 74 13.28 6.90 -15.09
CA GLU A 74 14.57 7.12 -15.71
C GLU A 74 14.51 8.40 -16.54
N TRP A 75 15.60 9.18 -16.57
CA TRP A 75 15.62 10.46 -17.27
C TRP A 75 15.14 10.35 -18.71
N ASP A 76 15.48 9.24 -19.38
CA ASP A 76 15.04 8.92 -20.74
C ASP A 76 13.52 8.74 -20.85
N GLU A 77 12.90 8.08 -19.88
CA GLU A 77 11.45 7.88 -19.84
C GLU A 77 10.71 9.20 -19.56
N MET A 78 11.26 10.01 -18.65
CA MET A 78 10.73 11.31 -18.31
C MET A 78 10.75 12.27 -19.51
N VAL A 79 11.86 12.35 -20.25
CA VAL A 79 11.94 13.20 -21.47
C VAL A 79 11.13 12.63 -22.63
N ASN A 80 10.83 11.33 -22.64
CA ASN A 80 9.95 10.72 -23.63
C ASN A 80 8.49 11.11 -23.39
N GLN A 81 8.02 11.05 -22.15
CA GLN A 81 6.61 11.28 -21.81
C GLN A 81 6.25 12.75 -21.53
N TYR A 82 7.21 13.56 -21.10
CA TYR A 82 6.98 14.94 -20.68
C TYR A 82 7.85 15.93 -21.47
N GLN A 83 7.35 17.16 -21.63
CA GLN A 83 8.10 18.28 -22.18
C GLN A 83 8.25 19.38 -21.13
N PRO A 84 9.45 19.94 -20.93
CA PRO A 84 9.63 21.12 -20.10
C PRO A 84 9.00 22.35 -20.76
N ILE A 85 8.24 23.11 -19.99
CA ILE A 85 7.68 24.40 -20.39
C ILE A 85 8.10 25.46 -19.39
N LEU A 86 8.49 26.64 -19.87
CA LEU A 86 8.80 27.78 -19.02
C LEU A 86 7.57 28.70 -18.99
N THR A 87 7.09 29.00 -17.78
CA THR A 87 5.96 29.90 -17.56
C THR A 87 6.36 31.05 -16.65
N SER A 88 5.47 32.03 -16.44
CA SER A 88 5.66 33.07 -15.42
C SER A 88 5.76 32.52 -13.99
N LYS A 89 5.38 31.24 -13.78
CA LYS A 89 5.51 30.50 -12.51
C LYS A 89 6.79 29.65 -12.44
N GLY A 90 7.65 29.70 -13.46
CA GLY A 90 8.88 28.91 -13.54
C GLY A 90 8.79 27.71 -14.49
N LEU A 91 9.78 26.81 -14.38
CA LEU A 91 9.88 25.57 -15.14
C LEU A 91 8.80 24.59 -14.68
N GLN A 92 8.04 24.05 -15.63
CA GLN A 92 7.01 23.04 -15.39
C GLN A 92 7.14 21.91 -16.40
N LEU A 93 6.60 20.74 -16.07
CA LEU A 93 6.57 19.58 -16.94
C LEU A 93 5.15 19.36 -17.44
N LYS A 94 4.98 19.31 -18.76
CA LYS A 94 3.70 19.04 -19.40
C LYS A 94 3.77 17.69 -20.09
N ARG A 95 2.80 16.80 -19.81
CA ARG A 95 2.72 15.50 -20.51
C ARG A 95 2.53 15.74 -22.01
N LYS A 96 3.33 15.04 -22.83
CA LYS A 96 3.11 15.00 -24.27
C LYS A 96 1.78 14.26 -24.51
N ARG A 97 0.98 14.72 -25.45
CA ARG A 97 -0.20 13.95 -25.85
C ARG A 97 0.34 12.79 -26.67
N ASP A 98 -0.04 11.57 -26.32
CA ASP A 98 0.31 10.39 -27.11
C ASP A 98 -0.13 10.65 -28.56
N SER A 99 0.80 10.52 -29.50
CA SER A 99 0.41 10.36 -30.90
C SER A 99 -0.17 8.95 -30.98
N ILE A 100 -1.46 8.89 -31.27
CA ILE A 100 -2.28 7.67 -31.43
C ILE A 100 -1.49 6.56 -32.14
#